data_AF-A0A6P1RDP7-F1
#
_entry.id   AF-A0A6P1RDP7-F1
#
_cell.length_a   1.000
_cell.length_b   1.000
_cell.length_c   1.000
_cell.angle_alpha   90.00
_cell.angle_beta   90.00
_cell.angle_gamma   90.00
#
_symmetry.space_group_name_H-M   'P 1'
#
loop_
_entity.id
_entity.type
_entity.pdbx_description
1 polymer ?
#
loop_
_entity_poly.entity_id
_entity_poly.type
_entity_poly.pdbx_seq_one_letter_code
_entity_poly.pdbx_strand_id
1 'polypeptide(L)'
;MFHQFAVEQTSSTAIARELNLAGVANHHGRPWTENIIRNILANENYVGNLVYNRTSSRLGQRLTKNSCDLWVRGDPHLDAIVDQGIFVRAQDLLAQRYISMPEEKMLTLLRVTLSRKGKLTGSIINNTPGMPSAASYFNHFGSLRKAYSLIGYKGSRDCDWFDCRDAWANVVARHKLEAVEALRGERGLRVTEVETGIGLTVNRKLHLSFAVVRYATKGTGCIPCWRVYLKLIPAGLVAVARLDGENKTIQDYVLLPVPQDAPAYLWLSDRSLVRQKATRFATFDELICKFVRGLPPSSHPKPTRPARPSKRARTIGPKPRNVHARRR
;
A
#
# COMPACT_ATOMS: atom_id res chain seq x y z
N MET A 1 -22.66 -9.46 -30.62
CA MET A 1 -22.49 -8.58 -29.43
C MET A 1 -23.43 -7.37 -29.44
N PHE A 2 -23.17 -6.27 -30.17
CA PHE A 2 -24.04 -5.07 -30.15
C PHE A 2 -25.49 -5.37 -30.55
N HIS A 3 -25.70 -6.09 -31.66
CA HIS A 3 -27.04 -6.53 -32.09
C HIS A 3 -27.75 -7.35 -31.00
N GLN A 4 -27.11 -8.40 -30.47
CA GLN A 4 -27.63 -9.23 -29.38
C GLN A 4 -28.04 -8.39 -28.16
N PHE A 5 -27.23 -7.43 -27.75
CA PHE A 5 -27.55 -6.59 -26.59
C PHE A 5 -28.70 -5.60 -26.87
N ALA A 6 -28.71 -4.95 -28.04
CA ALA A 6 -29.65 -3.86 -28.35
C ALA A 6 -31.00 -4.35 -28.91
N VAL A 7 -30.97 -5.35 -29.78
CA VAL A 7 -32.13 -5.86 -30.53
C VAL A 7 -32.74 -7.06 -29.81
N GLU A 8 -31.94 -8.09 -29.54
CA GLU A 8 -32.37 -9.33 -28.86
C GLU A 8 -32.48 -9.15 -27.32
N GLN A 9 -32.04 -7.99 -26.80
CA GLN A 9 -32.02 -7.61 -25.39
C GLN A 9 -31.23 -8.55 -24.45
N THR A 10 -30.37 -9.42 -25.00
CA THR A 10 -29.61 -10.40 -24.23
C THR A 10 -28.72 -9.71 -23.17
N SER A 11 -28.58 -10.30 -21.99
CA SER A 11 -27.78 -9.68 -20.91
C SER A 11 -26.28 -9.76 -21.21
N SER A 12 -25.50 -8.79 -20.71
CA SER A 12 -24.03 -8.79 -20.81
C SER A 12 -23.39 -10.05 -20.22
N THR A 13 -24.02 -10.66 -19.19
CA THR A 13 -23.62 -11.96 -18.63
C THR A 13 -23.92 -13.14 -19.54
N ALA A 14 -25.09 -13.16 -20.21
CA ALA A 14 -25.45 -14.21 -21.15
C ALA A 14 -24.55 -14.18 -22.40
N ILE A 15 -24.30 -13.00 -22.97
CA ILE A 15 -23.40 -12.82 -24.12
C ILE A 15 -21.96 -13.25 -23.74
N ALA A 16 -21.48 -12.90 -22.54
CA ALA A 16 -20.18 -13.38 -22.06
C ALA A 16 -20.11 -14.91 -21.95
N ARG A 17 -21.18 -15.54 -21.44
CA ARG A 17 -21.26 -17.01 -21.33
C ARG A 17 -21.28 -17.67 -22.70
N GLU A 18 -22.06 -17.14 -23.64
CA GLU A 18 -22.16 -17.63 -25.02
C GLU A 18 -20.81 -17.59 -25.75
N LEU A 19 -20.12 -16.44 -25.73
CA LEU A 19 -18.80 -16.29 -26.35
C LEU A 19 -17.74 -17.21 -25.74
N ASN A 20 -17.78 -17.40 -24.41
CA ASN A 20 -16.89 -18.32 -23.73
C ASN A 20 -17.18 -19.79 -24.06
N LEU A 21 -18.47 -20.18 -24.20
CA LEU A 21 -18.86 -21.53 -24.62
C LEU A 21 -18.50 -21.80 -26.08
N ALA A 22 -18.56 -20.78 -26.95
CA ALA A 22 -18.10 -20.84 -28.33
C ALA A 22 -16.56 -20.83 -28.48
N GLY A 23 -15.79 -20.80 -27.37
CA GLY A 23 -14.33 -20.77 -27.39
C GLY A 23 -13.70 -19.47 -27.90
N VAL A 24 -14.48 -18.40 -28.07
CA VAL A 24 -14.00 -17.12 -28.59
C VAL A 24 -13.27 -16.37 -27.48
N ALA A 25 -11.95 -16.30 -27.57
CA ALA A 25 -11.15 -15.48 -26.66
C ALA A 25 -11.37 -13.96 -26.92
N ASN A 26 -11.16 -13.13 -25.90
CA ASN A 26 -11.11 -11.68 -26.08
C ASN A 26 -9.77 -11.21 -26.67
N HIS A 27 -9.65 -9.91 -26.95
CA HIS A 27 -8.46 -9.27 -27.54
C HIS A 27 -7.15 -9.41 -26.72
N HIS A 28 -7.22 -9.93 -25.48
CA HIS A 28 -6.07 -10.26 -24.64
C HIS A 28 -5.90 -11.77 -24.41
N GLY A 29 -6.55 -12.62 -25.21
CA GLY A 29 -6.48 -14.09 -25.07
C GLY A 29 -7.16 -14.64 -23.81
N ARG A 30 -8.06 -13.86 -23.19
CA ARG A 30 -8.75 -14.20 -21.94
C ARG A 30 -10.24 -14.47 -22.18
N PRO A 31 -10.93 -15.15 -21.24
CA PRO A 31 -12.40 -15.27 -21.31
C PRO A 31 -13.09 -13.91 -21.22
N TRP A 32 -14.26 -13.82 -21.84
CA TRP A 32 -15.17 -12.70 -21.73
C TRP A 32 -15.75 -12.58 -20.33
N THR A 33 -15.90 -11.35 -19.87
CA THR A 33 -16.59 -11.02 -18.62
C THR A 33 -17.64 -9.95 -18.88
N GLU A 34 -18.69 -9.93 -18.06
CA GLU A 34 -19.76 -8.92 -18.06
C GLU A 34 -19.18 -7.50 -18.20
N ASN A 35 -18.19 -7.16 -17.36
CA ASN A 35 -17.58 -5.85 -17.31
C ASN A 35 -16.81 -5.49 -18.60
N ILE A 36 -16.16 -6.46 -19.26
CA ILE A 36 -15.48 -6.23 -20.55
C ILE A 36 -16.52 -5.93 -21.63
N ILE A 37 -17.61 -6.70 -21.70
CA ILE A 37 -18.68 -6.48 -22.67
C ILE A 37 -19.35 -5.13 -22.44
N ARG A 38 -19.67 -4.78 -21.18
CA ARG A 38 -20.22 -3.48 -20.81
C ARG A 38 -19.30 -2.32 -21.22
N ASN A 39 -17.98 -2.45 -21.03
CA ASN A 39 -17.01 -1.44 -21.45
C ASN A 39 -16.94 -1.27 -22.97
N ILE A 40 -17.10 -2.36 -23.74
CA ILE A 40 -17.18 -2.32 -25.21
C ILE A 40 -18.48 -1.64 -25.66
N LEU A 41 -19.61 -2.05 -25.09
CA LEU A 41 -20.93 -1.49 -25.41
C LEU A 41 -20.99 0.02 -25.11
N ALA A 42 -20.31 0.49 -24.06
CA ALA A 42 -20.23 1.90 -23.68
C ALA A 42 -19.16 2.71 -24.46
N ASN A 43 -18.42 2.12 -25.41
CA ASN A 43 -17.30 2.81 -26.05
C ASN A 43 -17.72 3.51 -27.35
N GLU A 44 -17.85 4.84 -27.27
CA GLU A 44 -18.16 5.74 -28.41
C GLU A 44 -17.23 5.57 -29.64
N ASN A 45 -16.01 5.03 -29.48
CA ASN A 45 -15.12 4.77 -30.62
C ASN A 45 -15.72 3.82 -31.69
N TYR A 46 -16.67 2.95 -31.33
CA TYR A 46 -17.30 2.02 -32.29
C TYR A 46 -18.26 2.71 -33.28
N VAL A 47 -18.71 3.93 -32.98
CA VAL A 47 -19.49 4.79 -33.89
C VAL A 47 -18.64 5.91 -34.52
N GLY A 48 -17.31 5.78 -34.46
CA GLY A 48 -16.37 6.74 -35.05
C GLY A 48 -15.93 7.88 -34.12
N ASN A 49 -16.62 8.10 -33.00
CA ASN A 49 -16.36 9.21 -32.07
C ASN A 49 -15.14 8.93 -31.18
N LEU A 50 -14.05 9.67 -31.38
CA LEU A 50 -12.84 9.53 -30.56
C LEU A 50 -12.97 10.27 -29.23
N VAL A 51 -13.09 9.54 -28.12
CA VAL A 51 -13.22 10.15 -26.78
C VAL A 51 -11.96 9.98 -25.95
N TYR A 52 -11.37 11.11 -25.54
CA TYR A 52 -10.20 11.15 -24.66
C TYR A 52 -10.50 11.87 -23.33
N ASN A 53 -9.50 11.90 -22.44
CA ASN A 53 -9.61 12.46 -21.09
C ASN A 53 -10.71 11.82 -20.20
N ARG A 54 -10.97 10.51 -20.35
CA ARG A 54 -11.90 9.75 -19.46
C ARG A 54 -11.37 9.60 -18.02
N THR A 55 -10.06 9.59 -17.86
CA THR A 55 -9.34 9.60 -16.57
C THR A 55 -8.17 10.57 -16.65
N SER A 56 -7.75 11.11 -15.51
CA SER A 56 -6.57 11.97 -15.40
C SER A 56 -5.70 11.58 -14.20
N SER A 57 -4.38 11.72 -14.34
CA SER A 57 -3.41 11.60 -13.25
C SER A 57 -2.43 12.74 -13.38
N ARG A 58 -2.59 13.79 -12.56
CA ARG A 58 -1.59 14.87 -12.48
C ARG A 58 -0.32 14.34 -11.81
N LEU A 59 0.82 14.98 -12.04
CA LEU A 59 2.11 14.50 -11.52
C LEU A 59 2.07 14.34 -9.99
N GLY A 60 2.43 13.16 -9.49
CA GLY A 60 2.36 12.81 -8.06
C GLY A 60 0.95 12.60 -7.48
N GLN A 61 -0.11 12.77 -8.26
CA GLN A 61 -1.49 12.61 -7.83
C GLN A 61 -2.07 11.24 -8.24
N ARG A 62 -3.09 10.79 -7.51
CA ARG A 62 -3.80 9.54 -7.80
C ARG A 62 -4.63 9.65 -9.08
N LEU A 63 -4.62 8.59 -9.89
CA LEU A 63 -5.50 8.44 -11.05
C LEU A 63 -6.97 8.64 -10.63
N THR A 64 -7.62 9.62 -11.25
CA THR A 64 -8.99 10.05 -10.97
C THR A 64 -9.85 9.88 -12.22
N LYS A 65 -11.12 9.50 -12.05
CA LYS A 65 -12.09 9.39 -13.15
C LYS A 65 -12.73 10.76 -13.37
N ASN A 66 -12.69 11.26 -14.60
CA ASN A 66 -13.22 12.59 -14.93
C ASN A 66 -14.72 12.50 -15.21
N SER A 67 -15.48 13.57 -14.93
CA SER A 67 -16.88 13.69 -15.35
C SER A 67 -16.99 13.76 -16.88
N CYS A 68 -18.15 13.41 -17.43
CA CYS A 68 -18.40 13.39 -18.88
C CYS A 68 -18.32 14.77 -19.55
N ASP A 69 -18.42 15.85 -18.76
CA ASP A 69 -18.27 17.25 -19.21
C ASP A 69 -16.80 17.61 -19.46
N LEU A 70 -15.87 16.90 -18.80
CA LEU A 70 -14.42 17.02 -18.99
C LEU A 70 -13.89 16.07 -20.07
N TRP A 71 -14.73 15.17 -20.60
CA TRP A 71 -14.33 14.29 -21.70
C TRP A 71 -14.30 15.08 -22.98
N VAL A 72 -13.16 15.05 -23.67
CA VAL A 72 -13.05 15.71 -24.97
C VAL A 72 -13.37 14.69 -26.04
N ARG A 73 -14.34 15.03 -26.89
CA ARG A 73 -14.75 14.26 -28.06
C ARG A 73 -14.14 14.94 -29.27
N GLY A 74 -13.28 14.23 -29.98
CA GLY A 74 -12.81 14.67 -31.30
C GLY A 74 -13.86 14.41 -32.37
N ASP A 75 -13.72 15.08 -33.50
CA ASP A 75 -14.56 14.84 -34.68
C ASP A 75 -14.47 13.38 -35.14
N PRO A 76 -15.51 12.84 -35.80
CA PRO A 76 -15.56 11.45 -36.25
C PRO A 76 -14.56 11.21 -37.38
N HIS A 77 -13.35 10.81 -37.01
CA HIS A 77 -12.25 10.46 -37.93
C HIS A 77 -12.00 8.94 -38.05
N LEU A 78 -12.80 8.11 -37.37
CA LEU A 78 -12.73 6.66 -37.44
C LEU A 78 -13.96 6.12 -38.15
N ASP A 79 -13.78 5.11 -39.00
CA ASP A 79 -14.88 4.42 -39.66
C ASP A 79 -15.80 3.76 -38.61
N ALA A 80 -17.10 4.06 -38.67
CA ALA A 80 -18.07 3.51 -37.75
C ALA A 80 -18.28 2.00 -38.02
N ILE A 81 -17.91 1.17 -37.05
CA ILE A 81 -18.07 -0.30 -37.08
C ILE A 81 -19.52 -0.69 -36.72
N VAL A 82 -20.20 0.16 -35.95
CA VAL A 82 -21.56 -0.06 -35.45
C VAL A 82 -22.44 1.10 -35.88
N ASP A 83 -23.66 0.79 -36.33
CA ASP A 83 -24.68 1.79 -36.62
C ASP A 83 -25.03 2.65 -35.39
N GLN A 84 -25.20 3.95 -35.60
CA GLN A 84 -25.48 4.92 -34.54
C GLN A 84 -26.79 4.60 -33.81
N GLY A 85 -27.83 4.14 -34.52
CA GLY A 85 -29.11 3.75 -33.93
C GLY A 85 -28.99 2.53 -33.01
N ILE A 86 -28.23 1.51 -33.43
CA ILE A 86 -27.91 0.34 -32.58
C ILE A 86 -27.12 0.77 -31.34
N PHE A 87 -26.15 1.68 -31.48
CA PHE A 87 -25.33 2.16 -30.36
C PHE A 87 -26.14 2.98 -29.36
N VAL A 88 -26.98 3.92 -29.81
CA VAL A 88 -27.86 4.72 -28.93
C VAL A 88 -28.80 3.81 -28.15
N ARG A 89 -29.46 2.85 -28.82
CA ARG A 89 -30.33 1.87 -28.17
C ARG A 89 -29.58 0.99 -27.15
N ALA A 90 -28.30 0.68 -27.40
CA ALA A 90 -27.45 0.01 -26.42
C ALA A 90 -27.14 0.91 -25.20
N GLN A 91 -26.90 2.22 -25.40
CA GLN A 91 -26.73 3.17 -24.28
C GLN A 91 -28.01 3.31 -23.46
N ASP A 92 -29.18 3.42 -24.09
CA ASP A 92 -30.45 3.54 -23.38
C ASP A 92 -30.72 2.30 -22.51
N LEU A 93 -30.50 1.10 -23.05
CA LEU A 93 -30.62 -0.15 -22.29
C LEU A 93 -29.57 -0.25 -21.17
N LEU A 94 -28.35 0.24 -21.38
CA LEU A 94 -27.33 0.33 -20.32
C LEU A 94 -27.74 1.31 -19.22
N ALA A 95 -28.29 2.48 -19.58
CA ALA A 95 -28.74 3.50 -18.64
C ALA A 95 -29.97 3.04 -17.83
N GLN A 96 -30.96 2.42 -18.48
CA GLN A 96 -32.12 1.82 -17.82
C GLN A 96 -31.74 0.68 -16.88
N ARG A 97 -30.78 -0.17 -17.27
CA ARG A 97 -30.23 -1.24 -16.42
C ARG A 97 -29.31 -0.69 -15.32
N TYR A 98 -28.74 0.50 -15.48
CA TYR A 98 -27.96 1.20 -14.47
C TYR A 98 -28.87 1.92 -13.48
N ILE A 99 -29.52 1.13 -12.61
CA ILE A 99 -30.21 1.65 -11.44
C ILE A 99 -29.15 2.18 -10.45
N SER A 100 -28.76 3.44 -10.65
CA SER A 100 -28.02 4.20 -9.64
C SER A 100 -28.96 4.39 -8.45
N MET A 101 -28.79 3.56 -7.42
CA MET A 101 -29.59 3.69 -6.20
C MET A 101 -29.12 4.94 -5.46
N PRO A 102 -30.00 5.94 -5.21
CA PRO A 102 -29.59 7.12 -4.47
C PRO A 102 -29.15 6.74 -3.06
N GLU A 103 -28.13 7.43 -2.56
CA GLU A 103 -27.44 7.06 -1.31
C GLU A 103 -28.40 7.01 -0.11
N GLU A 104 -29.39 7.90 -0.06
CA GLU A 104 -30.46 7.90 0.96
C GLU A 104 -31.27 6.60 0.96
N LYS A 105 -31.56 6.04 -0.21
CA LYS A 105 -32.26 4.76 -0.36
C LYS A 105 -31.36 3.60 0.08
N MET A 106 -30.07 3.65 -0.22
CA MET A 106 -29.09 2.69 0.30
C MET A 106 -29.02 2.72 1.84
N LEU A 107 -28.91 3.91 2.45
CA LEU A 107 -28.91 4.06 3.91
C LEU A 107 -30.23 3.61 4.54
N THR A 108 -31.36 3.90 3.91
CA THR A 108 -32.69 3.42 4.35
C THR A 108 -32.79 1.90 4.34
N LEU A 109 -32.28 1.24 3.30
CA LEU A 109 -32.23 -0.22 3.23
C LEU A 109 -31.32 -0.83 4.31
N LEU A 110 -30.20 -0.19 4.67
CA LEU A 110 -29.40 -0.62 5.82
C LEU A 110 -30.15 -0.47 7.14
N ARG A 111 -30.87 0.65 7.36
CA ARG A 111 -31.70 0.85 8.57
C ARG A 111 -32.75 -0.26 8.70
N VAL A 112 -33.50 -0.54 7.63
CA VAL A 112 -34.50 -1.63 7.62
C VAL A 112 -33.86 -3.00 7.87
N THR A 113 -32.71 -3.29 7.25
CA THR A 113 -32.00 -4.57 7.44
C THR A 113 -31.46 -4.71 8.86
N LEU A 114 -30.95 -3.63 9.45
CA LEU A 114 -30.51 -3.57 10.85
C LEU A 114 -31.67 -3.86 11.80
N SER A 115 -32.81 -3.18 11.64
CA SER A 115 -34.00 -3.41 12.47
C SER A 115 -34.51 -4.86 12.39
N ARG A 116 -34.39 -5.52 11.23
CA ARG A 116 -34.82 -6.91 11.01
C ARG A 116 -33.83 -7.98 11.49
N LYS A 117 -32.54 -7.68 11.55
CA LYS A 117 -31.47 -8.67 11.83
C LYS A 117 -30.69 -8.41 13.12
N GLY A 118 -30.88 -7.26 13.76
CA GLY A 118 -30.15 -6.80 14.95
C GLY A 118 -28.66 -6.47 14.73
N LYS A 119 -28.09 -6.83 13.58
CA LYS A 119 -26.68 -6.61 13.23
C LYS A 119 -26.48 -6.54 11.72
N LEU A 120 -25.47 -5.78 11.30
CA LEU A 120 -25.04 -5.69 9.90
C LEU A 120 -23.60 -6.20 9.72
N THR A 121 -23.40 -7.03 8.70
CA THR A 121 -22.09 -7.44 8.20
C THR A 121 -22.14 -7.46 6.68
N GLY A 122 -20.98 -7.40 6.00
CA GLY A 122 -20.95 -7.51 4.53
C GLY A 122 -21.56 -8.82 4.00
N SER A 123 -21.48 -9.90 4.78
CA SER A 123 -22.15 -11.17 4.47
C SER A 123 -23.68 -11.04 4.57
N ILE A 124 -24.21 -10.42 5.64
CA ILE A 124 -25.65 -10.17 5.77
C ILE A 124 -26.17 -9.29 4.63
N ILE A 125 -25.44 -8.25 4.25
CA ILE A 125 -25.81 -7.36 3.14
C ILE A 125 -25.86 -8.13 1.82
N ASN A 126 -24.80 -8.84 1.46
CA ASN A 126 -24.73 -9.61 0.20
C ASN A 126 -25.77 -10.74 0.13
N ASN A 127 -26.16 -11.32 1.27
CA ASN A 127 -27.12 -12.42 1.35
C ASN A 127 -28.58 -11.95 1.56
N THR A 128 -28.85 -10.64 1.62
CA THR A 128 -30.22 -10.12 1.78
C THR A 128 -30.78 -9.72 0.41
N PRO A 129 -31.86 -10.36 -0.08
CA PRO A 129 -32.47 -10.02 -1.36
C PRO A 129 -32.88 -8.54 -1.44
N GLY A 130 -32.65 -7.92 -2.60
CA GLY A 130 -32.96 -6.50 -2.84
C GLY A 130 -31.96 -5.49 -2.28
N MET A 131 -30.90 -5.94 -1.57
CA MET A 131 -29.82 -5.06 -1.13
C MET A 131 -28.80 -4.81 -2.25
N PRO A 132 -28.25 -3.58 -2.37
CA PRO A 132 -26.96 -3.36 -3.01
C PRO A 132 -25.86 -4.21 -2.34
N SER A 133 -24.85 -4.63 -3.11
CA SER A 133 -23.72 -5.37 -2.56
C SER A 133 -22.92 -4.54 -1.54
N ALA A 134 -22.22 -5.19 -0.62
CA ALA A 134 -21.30 -4.52 0.30
C ALA A 134 -20.19 -3.73 -0.43
N ALA A 135 -19.82 -4.13 -1.65
CA ALA A 135 -18.92 -3.39 -2.51
C ALA A 135 -19.57 -2.12 -3.09
N SER A 136 -20.87 -2.14 -3.38
CA SER A 136 -21.64 -0.95 -3.76
C SER A 136 -21.62 0.08 -2.62
N TYR A 137 -21.91 -0.34 -1.39
CA TYR A 137 -21.80 0.55 -0.22
C TYR A 137 -20.38 1.10 -0.01
N PHE A 138 -19.34 0.28 -0.24
CA PHE A 138 -17.95 0.73 -0.19
C PHE A 138 -17.65 1.81 -1.25
N ASN A 139 -18.14 1.64 -2.48
CA ASN A 139 -17.88 2.57 -3.58
C ASN A 139 -18.58 3.93 -3.41
N HIS A 140 -19.81 3.94 -2.88
CA HIS A 140 -20.54 5.19 -2.59
C HIS A 140 -20.00 5.89 -1.35
N PHE A 141 -19.95 5.20 -0.21
CA PHE A 141 -19.62 5.83 1.08
C PHE A 141 -18.13 5.83 1.42
N GLY A 142 -17.26 5.29 0.55
CA GLY A 142 -15.82 5.14 0.75
C GLY A 142 -15.43 4.01 1.71
N SER A 143 -16.28 3.66 2.69
CA SER A 143 -16.13 2.47 3.50
C SER A 143 -17.47 1.97 4.05
N LEU A 144 -17.56 0.67 4.31
CA LEU A 144 -18.76 0.08 4.92
C LEU A 144 -19.00 0.60 6.35
N ARG A 145 -17.94 0.99 7.08
CA ARG A 145 -18.08 1.61 8.39
C ARG A 145 -18.65 3.02 8.30
N LYS A 146 -18.27 3.81 7.30
CA LYS A 146 -18.84 5.14 7.07
C LYS A 146 -20.32 5.04 6.66
N ALA A 147 -20.70 4.03 5.87
CA ALA A 147 -22.12 3.72 5.64
C ALA A 147 -22.87 3.35 6.95
N TYR A 148 -22.22 2.64 7.87
CA TYR A 148 -22.81 2.29 9.18
C TYR A 148 -22.90 3.47 10.16
N SER A 149 -21.93 4.39 10.19
CA SER A 149 -22.00 5.57 11.06
C SER A 149 -23.11 6.53 10.62
N LEU A 150 -23.38 6.67 9.32
CA LEU A 150 -24.49 7.46 8.76
C LEU A 150 -25.90 6.93 9.14
N ILE A 151 -25.99 5.72 9.69
CA ILE A 151 -27.22 5.13 10.24
C ILE A 151 -27.16 4.93 11.76
N GLY A 152 -26.13 5.47 12.44
CA GLY A 152 -25.93 5.31 13.89
C GLY A 152 -25.49 3.91 14.34
N TYR A 153 -25.14 3.01 13.42
CA TYR A 153 -24.75 1.63 13.75
C TYR A 153 -23.25 1.52 14.03
N LYS A 154 -22.90 1.11 15.26
CA LYS A 154 -21.56 0.61 15.59
C LYS A 154 -21.55 -0.92 15.53
N GLY A 155 -20.69 -1.47 14.67
CA GLY A 155 -20.54 -2.92 14.53
C GLY A 155 -19.89 -3.55 15.76
N SER A 156 -20.14 -4.84 16.01
CA SER A 156 -19.68 -5.57 17.22
C SER A 156 -18.17 -5.85 17.30
N ARG A 157 -17.33 -5.12 16.57
CA ARG A 157 -15.88 -5.30 16.51
C ARG A 157 -15.23 -3.93 16.56
N ASP A 158 -14.46 -3.66 17.61
CA ASP A 158 -13.63 -2.46 17.73
C ASP A 158 -12.58 -2.48 16.63
N CYS A 159 -12.86 -1.75 15.56
CA CYS A 159 -11.99 -1.64 14.42
C CYS A 159 -11.66 -0.17 14.06
N ASP A 160 -11.97 0.76 14.97
CA ASP A 160 -11.58 2.19 15.02
C ASP A 160 -10.09 2.41 14.68
N TRP A 161 -9.23 1.44 15.01
CA TRP A 161 -7.85 1.33 14.54
C TRP A 161 -7.65 1.60 13.03
N PHE A 162 -8.61 1.22 12.17
CA PHE A 162 -8.54 1.52 10.73
C PHE A 162 -8.74 3.01 10.43
N ASP A 163 -9.54 3.72 11.22
CA ASP A 163 -9.77 5.17 11.05
C ASP A 163 -8.61 5.97 11.68
N CYS A 164 -8.04 5.47 12.77
CA CYS A 164 -6.82 6.03 13.37
C CYS A 164 -5.52 5.60 12.67
N ARG A 165 -5.57 4.73 11.65
CA ARG A 165 -4.37 4.15 11.02
C ARG A 165 -3.46 5.22 10.45
N ASP A 166 -4.03 6.25 9.83
CA ASP A 166 -3.28 7.34 9.22
C ASP A 166 -2.64 8.25 10.29
N ALA A 167 -3.32 8.47 11.42
CA ALA A 167 -2.75 9.16 12.57
C ALA A 167 -1.53 8.41 13.15
N TRP A 168 -1.62 7.08 13.27
CA TRP A 168 -0.48 6.26 13.72
C TRP A 168 0.63 6.13 12.67
N ALA A 169 0.30 6.20 11.38
CA ALA A 169 1.31 6.32 10.31
C ALA A 169 2.08 7.64 10.41
N ASN A 170 1.40 8.76 10.73
CA ASN A 170 2.04 10.05 10.97
C ASN A 170 2.94 10.03 12.23
N VAL A 171 2.54 9.34 13.30
CA VAL A 171 3.40 9.12 14.48
C VAL A 171 4.67 8.34 14.09
N VAL A 172 4.53 7.26 13.31
CA VAL A 172 5.68 6.48 12.80
C VAL A 172 6.58 7.31 11.88
N ALA A 173 6.02 8.20 11.05
CA ALA A 173 6.78 9.11 10.21
C ALA A 173 7.57 10.14 11.04
N ARG A 174 6.92 10.79 12.02
CA ARG A 174 7.55 11.73 12.94
C ARG A 174 8.72 11.09 13.71
N HIS A 175 8.51 9.91 14.29
CA HIS A 175 9.56 9.20 15.02
C HIS A 175 10.76 8.80 14.17
N LYS A 176 10.57 8.49 12.88
CA LYS A 176 11.72 8.31 11.98
C LYS A 176 12.50 9.61 11.78
N LEU A 177 11.81 10.74 11.58
CA LEU A 177 12.46 12.04 11.40
C LEU A 177 13.29 12.43 12.63
N GLU A 178 12.67 12.36 13.81
CA GLU A 178 13.32 12.57 15.12
C GLU A 178 14.55 11.65 15.30
N ALA A 179 14.42 10.36 14.95
CA ALA A 179 15.53 9.41 15.00
C ALA A 179 16.65 9.72 13.98
N VAL A 180 16.30 10.14 12.75
CA VAL A 180 17.28 10.57 11.73
C VAL A 180 18.04 11.81 12.20
N GLU A 181 17.38 12.78 12.80
CA GLU A 181 18.00 14.00 13.32
C GLU A 181 18.96 13.70 14.48
N ALA A 182 18.51 12.91 15.46
CA ALA A 182 19.34 12.46 16.57
C ALA A 182 20.58 11.68 16.09
N LEU A 183 20.43 10.80 15.09
CA LEU A 183 21.53 10.02 14.52
C LEU A 183 22.46 10.86 13.60
N ARG A 184 22.01 11.98 13.06
CA ARG A 184 22.84 12.93 12.29
C ARG A 184 23.67 13.84 13.18
N GLY A 185 23.24 14.11 14.40
CA GLY A 185 24.01 14.86 15.40
C GLY A 185 25.31 14.14 15.80
N GLU A 186 25.33 12.81 15.71
CA GLU A 186 26.50 11.98 16.03
C GLU A 186 27.48 11.86 14.86
N ARG A 187 28.77 12.09 15.13
CA ARG A 187 29.80 12.10 14.10
C ARG A 187 30.06 10.69 13.56
N GLY A 188 29.92 10.52 12.24
CA GLY A 188 30.37 9.33 11.51
C GLY A 188 29.30 8.27 11.23
N LEU A 189 28.07 8.44 11.73
CA LEU A 189 26.97 7.53 11.41
C LEU A 189 26.42 7.77 9.99
N ARG A 190 26.14 6.69 9.25
CA ARG A 190 25.37 6.76 8.00
C ARG A 190 23.98 6.17 8.22
N VAL A 191 22.95 6.97 7.96
CA VAL A 191 21.54 6.57 8.04
C VAL A 191 20.94 6.56 6.63
N THR A 192 20.30 5.46 6.26
CA THR A 192 19.53 5.34 5.01
C THR A 192 18.16 4.75 5.32
N GLU A 193 17.10 5.20 4.68
CA GLU A 193 15.77 4.60 4.86
C GLU A 193 15.73 3.17 4.30
N VAL A 194 14.87 2.33 4.87
CA VAL A 194 14.61 0.97 4.37
C VAL A 194 13.49 1.03 3.33
N GLU A 195 13.63 0.30 2.22
CA GLU A 195 12.64 0.23 1.12
C GLU A 195 11.21 -0.12 1.56
N THR A 196 11.05 -0.86 2.67
CA THR A 196 9.73 -1.17 3.25
C THR A 196 8.98 0.07 3.76
N GLY A 197 9.67 1.19 3.94
CA GLY A 197 9.09 2.42 4.50
C GLY A 197 8.72 2.30 5.98
N ILE A 198 9.24 1.30 6.71
CA ILE A 198 8.91 1.06 8.14
C ILE A 198 10.08 1.42 9.07
N GLY A 199 11.31 1.55 8.55
CA GLY A 199 12.50 1.74 9.38
C GLY A 199 13.68 2.42 8.69
N LEU A 200 14.76 2.52 9.45
CA LEU A 200 16.04 3.10 9.09
C LEU A 200 17.14 2.02 9.13
N THR A 201 18.18 2.19 8.34
CA THR A 201 19.40 1.38 8.39
C THR A 201 20.56 2.26 8.84
N VAL A 202 21.17 1.89 9.95
CA VAL A 202 22.35 2.56 10.53
C VAL A 202 23.61 1.77 10.15
N ASN A 203 24.63 2.48 9.68
CA ASN A 203 25.94 1.95 9.30
C ASN A 203 25.90 0.75 8.33
N ARG A 204 24.88 0.72 7.45
CA ARG A 204 24.61 -0.35 6.45
C ARG A 204 24.43 -1.77 7.04
N LYS A 205 24.21 -1.91 8.35
CA LYS A 205 24.13 -3.23 9.02
C LYS A 205 23.04 -3.36 10.07
N LEU A 206 22.67 -2.27 10.74
CA LEU A 206 21.68 -2.31 11.82
C LEU A 206 20.36 -1.71 11.34
N HIS A 207 19.30 -2.51 11.27
CA HIS A 207 17.96 -2.01 10.98
C HIS A 207 17.25 -1.61 12.27
N LEU A 208 16.70 -0.39 12.31
CA LEU A 208 15.80 0.11 13.36
C LEU A 208 14.44 0.38 12.73
N SER A 209 13.45 -0.44 13.04
CA SER A 209 12.07 -0.29 12.56
C SER A 209 11.17 0.34 13.61
N PHE A 210 10.08 0.98 13.18
CA PHE A 210 9.11 1.63 14.06
C PHE A 210 7.72 1.02 13.86
N ALA A 211 7.03 0.70 14.96
CA ALA A 211 5.67 0.18 14.93
C ALA A 211 4.82 0.73 16.08
N VAL A 212 3.55 1.01 15.80
CA VAL A 212 2.54 1.29 16.83
C VAL A 212 1.70 0.02 17.02
N VAL A 213 1.51 -0.41 18.26
CA VAL A 213 0.79 -1.66 18.57
C VAL A 213 -0.36 -1.41 19.53
N ARG A 214 -1.51 -1.99 19.17
CA ARG A 214 -2.75 -1.86 19.93
C ARG A 214 -2.72 -2.75 21.19
N TYR A 215 -3.30 -2.25 22.27
CA TYR A 215 -3.73 -3.05 23.40
C TYR A 215 -4.76 -4.08 22.93
N ALA A 216 -4.62 -5.31 23.38
CA ALA A 216 -5.48 -6.43 23.03
C ALA A 216 -5.75 -7.30 24.25
N THR A 217 -7.03 -7.48 24.60
CA THR A 217 -7.43 -8.41 25.65
C THR A 217 -7.62 -9.82 25.07
N LYS A 218 -7.46 -10.84 25.93
CA LYS A 218 -7.86 -12.23 25.63
C LYS A 218 -9.17 -12.63 26.30
N GLY A 219 -9.80 -11.71 27.02
CA GLY A 219 -10.97 -11.91 27.87
C GLY A 219 -10.97 -10.95 29.06
N THR A 220 -12.02 -10.97 29.86
CA THR A 220 -12.08 -10.29 31.16
C THR A 220 -11.05 -10.88 32.13
N GLY A 221 -10.40 -10.05 32.95
CA GLY A 221 -9.36 -10.48 33.90
C GLY A 221 -8.02 -10.92 33.28
N CYS A 222 -7.85 -10.83 31.95
CA CYS A 222 -6.61 -11.20 31.29
C CYS A 222 -5.50 -10.14 31.45
N ILE A 223 -4.24 -10.61 31.55
CA ILE A 223 -3.04 -9.75 31.64
C ILE A 223 -2.95 -8.82 30.41
N PRO A 224 -2.61 -7.52 30.60
CA PRO A 224 -2.24 -6.60 29.53
C PRO A 224 -1.33 -7.22 28.46
N CYS A 225 -1.78 -7.22 27.21
CA CYS A 225 -0.95 -7.68 26.10
C CYS A 225 -1.18 -6.91 24.80
N TRP A 226 -0.12 -6.83 24.00
CA TRP A 226 -0.09 -6.15 22.70
C TRP A 226 0.38 -7.14 21.64
N ARG A 227 -0.16 -7.05 20.42
CA ARG A 227 0.19 -7.99 19.33
C ARG A 227 0.92 -7.26 18.21
N VAL A 228 2.22 -7.55 18.07
CA VAL A 228 3.07 -7.06 16.97
C VAL A 228 3.01 -8.02 15.79
N TYR A 229 3.00 -7.51 14.56
CA TYR A 229 3.19 -8.30 13.34
C TYR A 229 4.61 -8.08 12.82
N LEU A 230 5.44 -9.11 12.85
CA LEU A 230 6.89 -8.99 12.56
C LEU A 230 7.25 -9.38 11.12
N LYS A 231 6.35 -10.03 10.36
CA LYS A 231 6.68 -10.57 9.03
C LYS A 231 7.07 -9.51 7.97
N LEU A 232 6.77 -8.24 8.21
CA LEU A 232 7.15 -7.10 7.35
C LEU A 232 8.31 -6.27 7.94
N ILE A 233 8.85 -6.69 9.08
CA ILE A 233 9.90 -5.99 9.83
C ILE A 233 11.23 -6.71 9.58
N PRO A 234 12.27 -6.04 9.03
CA PRO A 234 13.59 -6.63 8.88
C PRO A 234 14.20 -7.10 10.21
N ALA A 235 15.07 -8.10 10.14
CA ALA A 235 15.86 -8.53 11.29
C ALA A 235 16.75 -7.38 11.79
N GLY A 236 16.89 -7.24 13.11
CA GLY A 236 17.56 -6.09 13.73
C GLY A 236 16.86 -5.67 15.02
N LEU A 237 16.45 -4.41 15.11
CA LEU A 237 15.73 -3.83 16.25
C LEU A 237 14.40 -3.23 15.79
N VAL A 238 13.38 -3.30 16.64
CA VAL A 238 12.13 -2.56 16.47
C VAL A 238 11.79 -1.77 17.72
N ALA A 239 11.55 -0.47 17.53
CA ALA A 239 10.97 0.44 18.50
C ALA A 239 9.43 0.38 18.37
N VAL A 240 8.79 -0.11 19.43
CA VAL A 240 7.36 -0.36 19.49
C VAL A 240 6.70 0.62 20.45
N ALA A 241 5.89 1.53 19.92
CA ALA A 241 4.99 2.36 20.71
C ALA A 241 3.76 1.54 21.11
N ARG A 242 3.58 1.29 22.41
CA ARG A 242 2.43 0.56 22.95
C ARG A 242 1.32 1.54 23.26
N LEU A 243 0.11 1.27 22.76
CA LEU A 243 -1.06 2.09 23.10
C LEU A 243 -1.67 1.70 24.45
N ASP A 244 -2.36 2.65 25.07
CA ASP A 244 -3.15 2.47 26.28
C ASP A 244 -4.33 1.48 26.11
N GLY A 245 -5.02 1.19 27.21
CA GLY A 245 -6.18 0.29 27.24
C GLY A 245 -7.33 0.70 26.31
N GLU A 246 -7.45 1.99 26.01
CA GLU A 246 -8.48 2.55 25.11
C GLU A 246 -8.01 2.63 23.64
N ASN A 247 -6.73 2.35 23.36
CA ASN A 247 -6.06 2.55 22.08
C ASN A 247 -6.07 4.00 21.56
N LYS A 248 -6.08 4.98 22.47
CA LYS A 248 -6.14 6.42 22.14
C LYS A 248 -4.79 7.12 22.27
N THR A 249 -4.02 6.80 23.30
CA THR A 249 -2.72 7.43 23.58
C THR A 249 -1.58 6.41 23.62
N ILE A 250 -0.35 6.88 23.43
CA ILE A 250 0.84 6.05 23.59
C ILE A 250 1.14 5.94 25.09
N GLN A 251 1.10 4.73 25.61
CA GLN A 251 1.38 4.43 27.01
C GLN A 251 2.89 4.42 27.30
N ASP A 252 3.69 3.83 26.42
CA ASP A 252 5.15 3.76 26.52
C ASP A 252 5.80 3.23 25.23
N TYR A 253 7.14 3.18 25.24
CA TYR A 253 7.94 2.65 24.14
C TYR A 253 8.74 1.42 24.59
N VAL A 254 8.89 0.46 23.68
CA VAL A 254 9.65 -0.78 23.88
C VAL A 254 10.64 -0.97 22.74
N LEU A 255 11.93 -1.10 23.05
CA LEU A 255 12.94 -1.53 22.08
C LEU A 255 13.18 -3.04 22.26
N LEU A 256 12.99 -3.82 21.19
CA LEU A 256 13.26 -5.26 21.19
C LEU A 256 14.07 -5.71 19.96
N PRO A 257 14.91 -6.76 20.10
CA PRO A 257 15.55 -7.43 18.97
C PRO A 257 14.54 -8.27 18.17
N VAL A 258 14.70 -8.25 16.84
CA VAL A 258 13.96 -9.08 15.89
C VAL A 258 14.96 -10.07 15.28
N PRO A 259 14.90 -11.38 15.62
CA PRO A 259 15.75 -12.39 14.99
C PRO A 259 15.33 -12.62 13.53
N GLN A 260 16.21 -13.22 12.74
CA GLN A 260 15.94 -13.53 11.33
C GLN A 260 14.74 -14.48 11.16
N ASP A 261 14.64 -15.48 12.04
CA ASP A 261 13.53 -16.46 12.07
C ASP A 261 12.38 -16.03 13.00
N ALA A 262 12.07 -14.73 13.04
CA ALA A 262 11.01 -14.20 13.89
C ALA A 262 9.62 -14.78 13.53
N PRO A 263 8.78 -15.14 14.53
CA PRO A 263 7.41 -15.58 14.26
C PRO A 263 6.60 -14.42 13.66
N ALA A 264 5.65 -14.74 12.79
CA ALA A 264 4.82 -13.72 12.12
C ALA A 264 4.11 -12.78 13.10
N TYR A 265 3.72 -13.27 14.28
CA TYR A 265 3.16 -12.47 15.37
C TYR A 265 3.91 -12.69 16.68
N LEU A 266 4.16 -11.59 17.40
CA LEU A 266 4.69 -11.62 18.76
C LEU A 266 3.69 -10.96 19.72
N TRP A 267 3.41 -11.62 20.84
CA TRP A 267 2.67 -11.04 21.95
C TRP A 267 3.66 -10.41 22.94
N LEU A 268 3.51 -9.11 23.17
CA LEU A 268 4.18 -8.39 24.25
C LEU A 268 3.26 -8.42 25.47
N SER A 269 3.82 -8.86 26.59
CA SER A 269 3.31 -8.76 27.96
C SER A 269 4.55 -8.68 28.85
N ASP A 270 4.44 -8.26 30.10
CA ASP A 270 5.65 -8.00 30.92
C ASP A 270 6.58 -9.22 31.03
N ARG A 271 6.01 -10.43 31.15
CA ARG A 271 6.77 -11.70 31.08
C ARG A 271 7.45 -11.93 29.72
N SER A 272 6.78 -11.58 28.61
CA SER A 272 7.34 -11.74 27.25
C SER A 272 8.42 -10.69 26.96
N LEU A 273 8.31 -9.48 27.51
CA LEU A 273 9.33 -8.43 27.39
C LEU A 273 10.66 -8.88 28.01
N VAL A 274 10.63 -9.45 29.22
CA VAL A 274 11.81 -10.03 29.87
C VAL A 274 12.41 -11.14 29.02
N ARG A 275 11.59 -12.08 28.52
CA ARG A 275 12.05 -13.19 27.67
C ARG A 275 12.73 -12.72 26.38
N GLN A 276 12.24 -11.63 25.78
CA GLN A 276 12.81 -11.08 24.54
C GLN A 276 13.96 -10.08 24.79
N LYS A 277 14.44 -9.94 26.04
CA LYS A 277 15.45 -8.95 26.45
C LYS A 277 15.08 -7.51 26.04
N ALA A 278 13.79 -7.21 26.01
CA ALA A 278 13.28 -5.92 25.59
C ALA A 278 13.48 -4.84 26.67
N THR A 279 13.81 -3.62 26.26
CA THR A 279 13.89 -2.46 27.16
C THR A 279 12.64 -1.60 27.01
N ARG A 280 12.04 -1.18 28.13
CA ARG A 280 10.92 -0.23 28.19
C ARG A 280 11.40 1.18 28.52
N PHE A 281 10.75 2.19 27.97
CA PHE A 281 11.03 3.63 28.13
C PHE A 281 9.72 4.39 28.28
N ALA A 282 9.71 5.49 29.05
CA ALA A 282 8.51 6.31 29.18
C ALA A 282 8.30 7.17 27.91
N THR A 283 9.38 7.72 27.37
CA THR A 283 9.36 8.62 26.22
C THR A 283 10.10 8.07 25.01
N PHE A 284 9.85 8.65 23.83
CA PHE A 284 10.57 8.31 22.61
C PHE A 284 12.03 8.78 22.68
N ASP A 285 12.27 9.96 23.26
CA ASP A 285 13.60 10.56 23.37
C ASP A 285 14.53 9.71 24.24
N GLU A 286 14.03 9.16 25.36
CA GLU A 286 14.76 8.19 26.18
C GLU A 286 15.19 6.95 25.37
N LEU A 287 14.29 6.42 24.53
CA LEU A 287 14.57 5.27 23.67
C LEU A 287 15.66 5.60 22.67
N ILE A 288 15.54 6.74 21.98
CA ILE A 288 16.52 7.17 20.97
C ILE A 288 17.86 7.51 21.60
N CYS A 289 17.91 8.23 22.72
CA CYS A 289 19.15 8.50 23.45
C CYS A 289 19.85 7.21 23.90
N LYS A 290 19.12 6.20 24.39
CA LYS A 290 19.72 4.90 24.75
C LYS A 290 20.15 4.10 23.52
N PHE A 291 19.39 4.14 22.43
CA PHE A 291 19.77 3.51 21.17
C PHE A 291 21.07 4.11 20.63
N VAL A 292 21.15 5.44 20.53
CA VAL A 292 22.33 6.19 20.06
C VAL A 292 23.56 5.86 20.91
N ARG A 293 23.46 5.96 22.25
CA ARG A 293 24.55 5.61 23.18
C ARG A 293 24.98 4.14 23.12
N GLY A 294 24.11 3.25 22.65
CA GLY A 294 24.38 1.83 22.47
C GLY A 294 25.08 1.49 21.15
N LEU A 295 25.24 2.44 20.23
CA LEU A 295 25.95 2.22 18.97
C LEU A 295 27.46 2.23 19.19
N PRO A 296 28.22 1.29 18.61
CA PRO A 296 29.68 1.38 18.64
C PRO A 296 30.14 2.60 17.83
N PRO A 297 31.11 3.39 18.34
CA PRO A 297 31.69 4.51 17.58
C PRO A 297 32.27 4.00 16.26
N SER A 298 32.13 4.78 15.19
CA SER A 298 32.43 4.32 13.83
C SER A 298 33.89 3.87 13.70
N SER A 299 34.08 2.58 13.44
CA SER A 299 35.40 2.00 13.17
C SER A 299 35.92 2.48 11.80
N HIS A 300 36.50 3.67 11.77
CA HIS A 300 37.35 4.07 10.66
C HIS A 300 38.56 3.12 10.63
N PRO A 301 38.84 2.40 9.52
CA PRO A 301 40.15 1.83 9.34
C PRO A 301 41.15 2.98 9.37
N LYS A 302 42.19 2.89 10.22
CA LYS A 302 43.30 3.86 10.23
C LYS A 302 43.77 4.05 8.78
N PRO A 303 43.97 5.28 8.28
CA PRO A 303 44.47 5.47 6.93
C PRO A 303 45.79 4.74 6.80
N THR A 304 45.83 3.73 5.93
CA THR A 304 47.04 2.96 5.66
C THR A 304 48.10 3.94 5.20
N ARG A 305 49.15 4.10 6.02
CA ARG A 305 50.28 4.99 5.72
C ARG A 305 50.76 4.66 4.29
N PRO A 306 50.76 5.62 3.35
CA PRO A 306 51.03 5.31 1.96
C PRO A 306 52.40 4.64 1.87
N ALA A 307 52.45 3.48 1.20
CA ALA A 307 53.70 2.76 1.01
C ALA A 307 54.70 3.68 0.30
N ARG A 308 55.93 3.74 0.81
CA ARG A 308 57.02 4.47 0.13
C ARG A 308 57.10 3.96 -1.31
N PRO A 309 57.08 4.84 -2.34
CA PRO A 309 57.25 4.39 -3.71
C PRO A 309 58.58 3.64 -3.83
N SER A 310 58.53 2.44 -4.40
CA SER A 310 59.73 1.62 -4.62
C SER A 310 60.67 2.35 -5.56
N LYS A 311 61.98 2.21 -5.33
CA LYS A 311 63.01 2.84 -6.17
C LYS A 311 62.84 2.36 -7.61
N ARG A 312 62.75 3.30 -8.56
CA ARG A 312 62.77 3.03 -10.01
C ARG A 312 63.84 2.01 -10.37
N ALA A 313 63.46 0.93 -11.05
CA ALA A 313 64.41 0.10 -11.75
C ALA A 313 65.10 0.95 -12.83
N ARG A 314 66.44 0.94 -12.85
CA ARG A 314 67.22 1.61 -13.90
C ARG A 314 67.07 0.84 -15.20
N THR A 315 66.47 1.48 -16.21
CA THR A 315 66.62 1.05 -17.61
C THR A 315 68.09 1.14 -18.00
N ILE A 316 68.68 0.02 -18.40
CA ILE A 316 70.07 -0.04 -18.87
C ILE A 316 70.08 0.41 -20.33
N GLY A 317 70.64 1.60 -20.59
CA GLY A 317 70.93 2.05 -21.95
C GLY A 317 72.12 1.28 -22.57
N PRO A 318 72.23 1.23 -23.91
CA PRO A 318 73.28 0.45 -24.58
C PRO A 318 74.68 1.02 -24.35
N LYS A 319 75.67 0.14 -24.18
CA LYS A 319 77.09 0.51 -23.95
C LYS A 319 77.69 1.21 -25.19
N PRO A 320 78.40 2.34 -25.03
CA PRO A 320 79.20 2.92 -26.11
C PRO A 320 80.45 2.08 -26.39
N ARG A 321 80.78 1.92 -27.68
CA ARG A 321 81.94 1.15 -28.17
C ARG A 321 83.12 2.10 -28.39
N ASN A 322 83.97 2.27 -27.39
CA ASN A 322 85.17 3.11 -27.50
C ASN A 322 86.20 2.47 -28.45
N VAL A 323 86.47 3.14 -29.57
CA VAL A 323 87.65 2.89 -30.41
C VAL A 323 88.78 3.78 -29.91
N HIS A 324 89.89 3.17 -29.48
CA HIS A 324 91.14 3.90 -29.26
C HIS A 324 92.07 3.70 -30.45
N ALA A 325 92.31 4.79 -31.19
CA ALA A 325 93.37 4.89 -32.17
C ALA A 325 94.70 5.29 -31.49
N ARG A 326 95.78 4.62 -31.89
CA ARG A 326 97.22 4.98 -31.87
C ARG A 326 97.95 3.72 -32.42
N ARG A 327 98.99 3.78 -33.25
CA ARG A 327 99.87 4.89 -33.64
C ARG A 327 100.65 4.48 -34.92
N ARG A 328 100.91 5.46 -35.79
CA ARG A 328 101.90 5.47 -36.90
C ARG A 328 101.69 4.47 -38.04
#